data_AF-A0A399YER0-F1
#
_entry.id   AF-A0A399YER0-F1
#
_cell.length_a   1.000
_cell.length_b   1.000
_cell.length_c   1.000
_cell.angle_alpha   90.00
_cell.angle_beta   90.00
_cell.angle_gamma   90.00
#
_symmetry.space_group_name_H-M   'P 1'
#
loop_
_entity.id
_entity.type
_entity.pdbx_description
1 polymer ?
#
loop_
_entity_poly.entity_id
_entity_poly.type
_entity_poly.pdbx_seq_one_letter_code
_entity_poly.pdbx_strand_id
1 'polypeptide(L)' 'MQIGLVYPQTEYPADPTAIRDYAQAAEALGYGHVLAYDHILGANPDRPGGWSGPYTYRDPFIEPFLLFTWMAAAAPRLG' A
#
# COMPACT_ATOMS: atom_id res chain seq x y z
N MET A 1 -0.77 7.11 -22.17
CA MET A 1 0.17 7.02 -21.03
C MET A 1 -0.66 6.92 -19.77
N GLN A 2 -0.40 5.95 -18.89
CA GLN A 2 -1.10 5.76 -17.62
C GLN A 2 -0.14 6.11 -16.48
N ILE A 3 -0.50 7.07 -15.63
CA ILE A 3 0.29 7.46 -14.45
C ILE A 3 -0.40 6.86 -13.23
N GLY A 4 0.37 6.16 -12.38
CA GLY A 4 -0.13 5.56 -11.15
C GLY A 4 0.60 6.07 -9.90
N LEU A 5 0.21 5.51 -8.76
CA LEU A 5 0.77 5.82 -7.45
C LEU A 5 1.26 4.55 -6.76
N VAL A 6 2.36 4.65 -6.02
CA VAL A 6 2.75 3.62 -5.04
C VAL A 6 1.99 3.92 -3.75
N TYR A 7 1.24 2.94 -3.25
CA TYR A 7 0.59 3.06 -1.94
C TYR A 7 1.66 3.21 -0.85
N PRO A 8 1.53 4.17 0.08
CA PRO A 8 2.52 4.39 1.14
C PRO A 8 2.45 3.28 2.20
N GLN A 9 3.15 2.14 2.02
CA GLN A 9 2.99 0.99 2.93
C GLN A 9 3.42 1.30 4.36
N THR A 10 4.58 1.92 4.55
CA THR A 10 5.17 2.11 5.88
C THR A 10 4.84 3.47 6.49
N GLU A 11 4.50 4.44 5.66
CA GLU A 11 4.19 5.80 6.07
C GLU A 11 2.71 5.99 6.44
N TYR A 12 1.81 5.08 6.05
CA TYR A 12 0.39 5.16 6.38
C TYR A 12 -0.02 4.23 7.52
N PRO A 13 -0.91 4.68 8.42
CA PRO A 13 -1.52 3.80 9.40
C PRO A 13 -2.46 2.80 8.72
N ALA A 14 -2.69 1.65 9.36
CA ALA A 14 -3.73 0.70 8.97
C ALA A 14 -5.13 1.20 9.38
N ASP A 15 -5.53 2.36 8.84
CA ASP A 15 -6.83 3.01 9.08
C ASP A 15 -7.70 2.94 7.79
N PRO A 16 -8.84 2.22 7.82
CA PRO A 16 -9.75 2.13 6.68
C PRO A 16 -10.24 3.49 6.14
N THR A 17 -10.36 4.50 7.01
CA THR A 17 -10.77 5.86 6.63
C THR A 17 -9.69 6.52 5.80
N ALA A 18 -8.43 6.46 6.25
CA ALA A 18 -7.30 7.01 5.51
C ALA A 18 -7.12 6.32 4.15
N ILE A 19 -7.33 5.00 4.07
CA ILE A 19 -7.25 4.25 2.82
C ILE A 19 -8.32 4.71 1.83
N ARG A 20 -9.56 4.90 2.31
CA ARG A 20 -10.67 5.41 1.50
C ARG A 20 -10.34 6.79 0.95
N ASP A 21 -9.90 7.70 1.83
CA ASP A 21 -9.62 9.08 1.46
C ASP A 21 -8.45 9.16 0.46
N TYR A 22 -7.42 8.34 0.63
CA TYR A 22 -6.33 8.16 -0.34
C TYR A 22 -6.86 7.71 -1.71
N ALA A 23 -7.68 6.66 -1.76
CA ALA A 23 -8.19 6.11 -3.02
C ALA A 23 -9.09 7.11 -3.76
N GLN A 24 -9.96 7.80 -3.03
CA GLN A 24 -10.83 8.83 -3.61
C GLN A 24 -10.04 10.03 -4.12
N ALA A 25 -9.00 10.45 -3.40
CA ALA A 25 -8.10 11.51 -3.85
C ALA A 25 -7.33 11.09 -5.13
N ALA A 26 -6.80 9.86 -5.16
CA ALA A 26 -6.12 9.32 -6.33
C ALA A 26 -7.03 9.30 -7.57
N GLU A 27 -8.27 8.84 -7.41
CA GLU A 27 -9.27 8.84 -8.49
C GLU A 27 -9.62 10.26 -8.95
N ALA A 28 -9.84 11.19 -8.01
CA ALA A 28 -10.21 12.57 -8.31
C ALA A 28 -9.09 13.34 -9.06
N LEU A 29 -7.83 13.02 -8.77
CA LEU A 29 -6.67 13.57 -9.45
C LEU A 29 -6.39 12.94 -10.83
N GLY A 30 -7.13 11.88 -11.19
CA GLY A 30 -7.03 11.23 -12.50
C GLY A 30 -5.89 10.23 -12.63
N TYR A 31 -5.39 9.67 -11.51
CA TYR A 31 -4.44 8.55 -11.56
C TYR A 31 -5.14 7.29 -12.09
N GLY A 32 -4.41 6.52 -12.89
CA GLY A 32 -4.95 5.33 -13.55
C GLY A 32 -4.88 4.06 -12.72
N HIS A 33 -3.96 3.95 -11.76
CA HIS A 33 -3.80 2.74 -10.95
C HIS A 33 -3.03 3.00 -9.64
N VAL A 34 -3.15 2.07 -8.70
CA VAL A 34 -2.36 2.00 -7.47
C VAL A 34 -1.51 0.72 -7.49
N LEU A 35 -0.23 0.86 -7.17
CA LEU A 35 0.70 -0.23 -6.93
C LEU A 35 0.85 -0.42 -5.42
N ALA A 36 0.76 -1.67 -4.95
CA ALA A 36 1.11 -2.02 -3.57
C ALA A 36 2.09 -3.19 -3.54
N TYR A 37 3.02 -3.19 -2.60
CA TYR A 37 3.89 -4.32 -2.34
C TYR A 37 3.20 -5.35 -1.45
N ASP A 38 3.44 -6.63 -1.75
CA ASP A 38 2.99 -7.75 -0.92
C ASP A 38 4.14 -8.30 -0.09
N HIS A 39 3.95 -8.35 1.23
CA HIS A 39 4.90 -8.96 2.16
C HIS A 39 4.15 -9.65 3.30
N ILE A 40 4.01 -10.97 3.21
CA ILE A 40 3.44 -11.80 4.30
C ILE A 40 4.40 -11.86 5.50
N LEU A 41 5.72 -11.85 5.25
CA LEU A 41 6.75 -11.86 6.27
C LEU A 41 7.73 -10.70 6.02
N GLY A 42 8.06 -9.95 7.08
CA GLY A 42 9.11 -8.95 7.03
C GLY A 42 10.47 -9.49 7.46
N ALA A 43 11.54 -8.82 7.03
CA ALA A 43 12.90 -9.22 7.34
C ALA A 43 13.26 -8.97 8.81
N ASN A 44 13.94 -9.93 9.45
CA ASN A 44 14.59 -9.73 10.75
C ASN A 44 15.94 -9.02 10.55
N PRO A 45 16.16 -7.83 11.17
CA PRO A 45 17.45 -7.14 11.15
C PRO A 45 18.63 -8.00 11.61
N ASP A 46 18.40 -8.89 12.58
CA ASP A 46 19.44 -9.69 13.24
C ASP A 46 19.71 -11.05 12.57
N ARG A 47 19.20 -11.28 11.36
CA ARG A 47 19.43 -12.53 10.62
C ARG A 47 20.92 -12.70 10.22
N PRO A 48 21.42 -13.92 9.97
CA PRO A 48 22.76 -14.12 9.43
C PRO A 48 22.99 -13.29 8.16
N GLY A 49 24.07 -12.49 8.14
CA GLY A 49 24.35 -11.53 7.06
C GLY A 49 23.68 -10.16 7.21
N GLY A 50 22.86 -9.97 8.25
CA GLY A 50 22.16 -8.72 8.55
C GLY A 50 21.06 -8.37 7.56
N TRP A 51 20.43 -7.22 7.80
CA TRP A 51 19.50 -6.58 6.86
C TRP A 51 19.59 -5.06 6.98
N SER A 52 19.75 -4.40 5.84
CA SER A 52 19.82 -2.93 5.72
C SER A 52 18.78 -2.39 4.75
N GLY A 53 17.71 -3.14 4.51
CA GLY A 53 16.63 -2.72 3.62
C GLY A 53 15.69 -1.72 4.29
N PRO A 54 14.76 -1.14 3.51
CA PRO A 54 13.95 0.00 3.95
C PRO A 54 12.87 -0.35 4.99
N TYR A 55 12.52 -1.63 5.15
CA TYR A 55 11.50 -2.10 6.09
C TYR A 55 11.84 -3.49 6.64
N THR A 56 11.24 -3.84 7.78
CA THR A 56 11.49 -5.00 8.62
C THR A 56 10.19 -5.71 8.97
N TYR A 57 10.22 -6.76 9.80
CA TYR A 57 8.99 -7.38 10.34
C TYR A 57 8.16 -6.46 11.25
N ARG A 58 8.70 -5.29 11.62
CA ARG A 58 7.98 -4.31 12.48
C ARG A 58 7.11 -3.36 11.67
N ASP A 59 7.32 -3.30 10.37
CA ASP A 59 6.60 -2.41 9.48
C ASP A 59 5.31 -3.10 9.01
N PRO A 60 4.15 -2.44 9.13
CA PRO A 60 2.88 -3.05 8.76
C PRO A 60 2.73 -3.11 7.23
N PHE A 61 2.20 -4.22 6.73
CA PHE A 61 1.73 -4.35 5.35
C PHE A 61 0.27 -4.78 5.38
N ILE A 62 -0.57 -4.06 4.64
CA ILE A 62 -1.95 -4.46 4.41
C ILE A 62 -1.94 -5.47 3.27
N GLU A 63 -2.57 -6.62 3.49
CA GLU A 63 -2.70 -7.66 2.48
C GLU A 63 -3.36 -7.05 1.22
N PRO A 64 -2.71 -7.14 0.04
CA PRO A 64 -3.16 -6.41 -1.15
C PRO A 64 -4.55 -6.75 -1.64
N PHE A 65 -5.03 -8.00 -1.52
CA PHE A 65 -6.41 -8.31 -1.92
C PHE A 65 -7.42 -7.59 -1.04
N LEU A 66 -7.20 -7.55 0.28
CA LEU A 66 -8.03 -6.77 1.19
C LEU A 66 -7.96 -5.27 0.88
N LEU A 67 -6.75 -4.74 0.67
CA LEU A 67 -6.52 -3.33 0.34
C LEU A 67 -7.27 -2.93 -0.93
N PHE A 68 -7.07 -3.67 -2.02
CA PHE A 68 -7.68 -3.35 -3.31
C PHE A 68 -9.19 -3.59 -3.32
N THR A 69 -9.68 -4.60 -2.59
CA THR A 69 -11.14 -4.80 -2.42
C THR A 69 -11.78 -3.59 -1.76
N TRP A 70 -11.16 -3.06 -0.71
CA TRP A 70 -11.65 -1.87 -0.02
C TRP A 70 -11.59 -0.62 -0.91
N MET A 71 -10.47 -0.40 -1.62
CA MET A 71 -10.31 0.72 -2.54
C MET A 71 -11.30 0.69 -3.70
N ALA A 72 -11.51 -0.48 -4.31
CA ALA A 72 -12.43 -0.62 -5.44
C ALA A 72 -13.88 -0.25 -5.07
N ALA A 73 -14.29 -0.53 -3.83
CA ALA A 73 -15.61 -0.09 -3.33
C ALA A 73 -15.68 1.42 -3.09
N ALA A 74 -14.57 2.05 -2.66
CA ALA A 74 -14.50 3.48 -2.34
C ALA A 74 -14.29 4.39 -3.56
N ALA A 75 -13.58 3.89 -4.58
CA ALA A 75 -13.11 4.62 -5.76
C ALA A 75 -13.21 3.70 -7.01
N PRO A 76 -14.42 3.51 -7.57
CA PRO A 76 -14.69 2.49 -8.59
C PRO A 76 -14.10 2.77 -9.98
N ARG A 77 -13.51 3.95 -10.22
CA ARG A 77 -12.83 4.32 -11.48
C ARG A 77 -11.31 4.28 -11.35
N LEU A 78 -10.78 3.96 -10.17
CA LEU A 78 -9.34 3.83 -9.94
C LEU A 78 -8.90 2.39 -10.26
N GLY A 79 -8.34 2.18 -11.46
CA GLY A 79 -7.88 0.87 -11.94
C GLY A 79 -7.82 0.77 -13.46
#